data_AF-A0A845D369-F1
#
_entry.id   AF-A0A845D369-F1
#
_cell.length_a   1.000
_cell.length_b   1.000
_cell.length_c   1.000
_cell.angle_alpha   90.00
_cell.angle_beta   90.00
_cell.angle_gamma   90.00
#
_symmetry.space_group_name_H-M   'P 1'
#
loop_
_entity.id
_entity.type
_entity.pdbx_description
1 polymer ?
#
loop_
_entity_poly.entity_id
_entity_poly.type
_entity_poly.pdbx_seq_one_letter_code
_entity_poly.pdbx_strand_id
1 'polypeptide(L)'
;MNVAAQQLEECIQQLKKGELTEERLRGLGKTLQGIGPKRQSLLYLQTATTAVTSDVIGMLQVAGGEVSDGPFDPADWPYKTVLDAINAGWRVIRFPAQLLSSHSPDRHVTCEFILEKWE
;
A
#
# COMPACT_ATOMS: atom_id res chain seq x y z
N MET A 1 -17.38 -23.61 2.28
CA MET A 1 -16.27 -24.24 1.52
C MET A 1 -15.42 -23.13 0.92
N ASN A 2 -14.09 -23.23 1.00
CA ASN A 2 -13.17 -22.24 0.46
C ASN A 2 -13.08 -22.40 -1.07
N VAL A 3 -13.64 -21.45 -1.83
CA VAL A 3 -13.66 -21.48 -3.32
C VAL A 3 -12.26 -21.67 -3.90
N ALA A 4 -11.24 -21.14 -3.23
CA ALA A 4 -9.84 -21.31 -3.58
C ALA A 4 -9.38 -22.77 -3.57
N ALA A 5 -9.72 -23.46 -2.49
CA ALA A 5 -9.30 -24.84 -2.27
C ALA A 5 -9.94 -25.77 -3.32
N GLN A 6 -11.20 -25.48 -3.68
CA GLN A 6 -11.88 -26.21 -4.74
C GLN A 6 -11.25 -25.96 -6.11
N GLN A 7 -10.95 -24.70 -6.46
CA GLN A 7 -10.28 -24.37 -7.73
C GLN A 7 -8.86 -24.94 -7.82
N LEU A 8 -8.14 -24.99 -6.68
CA LEU A 8 -6.82 -25.62 -6.60
C LEU A 8 -6.92 -27.12 -6.87
N GLU A 9 -7.87 -27.81 -6.25
CA GLU A 9 -8.08 -29.25 -6.44
C GLU A 9 -8.46 -29.56 -7.90
N GLU A 10 -9.33 -28.76 -8.52
CA GLU A 10 -9.66 -28.87 -9.95
C GLU A 10 -8.42 -28.73 -10.85
N CYS A 11 -7.55 -27.75 -10.57
CA CYS A 11 -6.30 -27.58 -11.32
C CYS A 11 -5.36 -28.78 -11.15
N ILE A 12 -5.27 -29.35 -9.93
CA ILE A 12 -4.48 -30.57 -9.67
C ILE A 12 -5.02 -31.75 -10.49
N GLN A 13 -6.34 -31.90 -10.59
CA GLN A 13 -6.94 -32.97 -11.39
C GLN A 13 -6.70 -32.78 -12.89
N GLN A 14 -6.79 -31.55 -13.40
CA GLN A 14 -6.48 -31.24 -14.80
C GLN A 14 -5.00 -31.47 -15.12
N LEU A 15 -4.10 -31.13 -14.19
CA LEU A 15 -2.67 -31.42 -14.34
C LEU A 15 -2.41 -32.92 -14.46
N LYS A 16 -3.03 -33.74 -13.59
CA LYS A 16 -2.92 -35.21 -13.64
C LYS A 16 -3.44 -35.81 -14.95
N LYS A 17 -4.41 -35.16 -15.60
CA LYS A 17 -4.98 -35.57 -16.89
C LYS A 17 -4.24 -35.01 -18.10
N GLY A 18 -3.29 -34.08 -17.90
CA GLY A 18 -2.61 -33.37 -18.99
C GLY A 18 -3.47 -32.30 -19.69
N GLU A 19 -4.57 -31.88 -19.06
CA GLU A 19 -5.55 -30.91 -19.60
C GLU A 19 -5.37 -29.50 -19.00
N LEU A 20 -4.35 -29.30 -18.16
CA LEU A 20 -4.13 -28.01 -17.51
C LEU A 20 -3.73 -26.95 -18.53
N THR A 21 -4.49 -25.85 -18.57
CA THR A 21 -4.21 -24.71 -19.44
C THR A 21 -3.60 -23.55 -18.67
N GLU A 22 -2.81 -22.74 -19.37
CA GLU A 22 -2.24 -21.50 -18.83
C GLU A 22 -3.32 -20.54 -18.34
N GLU A 23 -4.43 -20.42 -19.08
CA GLU A 23 -5.57 -19.58 -18.70
C GLU A 23 -6.14 -19.98 -17.33
N ARG A 24 -6.24 -21.30 -17.06
CA ARG A 24 -6.75 -21.80 -15.78
C ARG A 24 -5.80 -21.49 -14.63
N LEU A 25 -4.49 -21.64 -14.85
CA LEU A 25 -3.44 -21.23 -13.91
C LEU A 25 -3.50 -19.74 -13.59
N ARG A 26 -3.64 -18.88 -14.61
CA ARG A 26 -3.79 -17.42 -14.42
C ARG A 26 -5.07 -17.07 -13.66
N GLY A 27 -6.17 -17.78 -13.93
CA GLY A 27 -7.43 -17.65 -13.19
C GLY A 27 -7.26 -17.98 -11.70
N LEU A 28 -6.63 -19.12 -11.39
CA LEU A 28 -6.32 -19.49 -10.01
C LEU A 28 -5.42 -18.47 -9.32
N GLY A 29 -4.40 -17.96 -10.03
CA GLY A 29 -3.52 -16.90 -9.52
C GLY A 29 -4.27 -15.64 -9.10
N LYS A 30 -5.25 -15.19 -9.91
CA LYS A 30 -6.12 -14.05 -9.56
C LYS A 30 -6.99 -14.34 -8.35
N THR A 31 -7.55 -15.55 -8.25
CA THR A 31 -8.33 -15.96 -7.09
C THR A 31 -7.46 -15.91 -5.83
N LEU A 32 -6.27 -16.51 -5.87
CA LEU A 32 -5.31 -16.59 -4.74
C LEU A 32 -4.80 -15.21 -4.28
N GLN A 33 -4.62 -14.26 -5.20
CA GLN A 33 -4.24 -12.88 -4.86
C GLN A 33 -5.26 -12.20 -3.93
N GLY A 34 -6.54 -12.62 -3.95
CA GLY A 34 -7.58 -12.08 -3.07
C GLY A 34 -7.82 -12.85 -1.77
N ILE A 35 -7.04 -13.89 -1.48
CA ILE A 35 -7.30 -14.84 -0.37
C ILE A 35 -6.32 -14.67 0.80
N GLY A 36 -5.29 -13.84 0.63
CA GLY A 36 -4.49 -13.39 1.76
C GLY A 36 -5.38 -12.75 2.84
N PRO A 37 -5.02 -12.84 4.13
CA PRO A 37 -5.66 -12.00 5.12
C PRO A 37 -5.53 -10.56 4.63
N LYS A 38 -6.63 -9.81 4.52
CA LYS A 38 -6.54 -8.39 4.16
C LYS A 38 -5.65 -7.72 5.18
N ARG A 39 -4.45 -7.29 4.74
CA ARG A 39 -3.50 -6.64 5.62
C ARG A 39 -3.71 -5.14 5.48
N GLN A 40 -3.71 -4.46 6.61
CA GLN A 40 -3.67 -3.02 6.59
C GLN A 40 -2.28 -2.60 6.11
N SER A 41 -2.24 -1.90 4.99
CA SER A 41 -1.07 -1.13 4.57
C SER A 41 -1.19 0.28 5.15
N LEU A 42 -0.08 0.83 5.61
CA LEU A 42 0.00 2.19 6.15
C LEU A 42 0.90 3.04 5.28
N LEU A 43 0.54 4.31 5.12
CA LEU A 43 1.33 5.31 4.43
C LEU A 43 1.42 6.56 5.30
N TYR A 44 2.65 6.93 5.65
CA TYR A 44 2.99 8.10 6.42
C TYR A 44 3.51 9.15 5.43
N LEU A 45 2.83 10.29 5.35
CA LEU A 45 3.23 11.41 4.50
C LEU A 45 3.49 12.63 5.36
N GLN A 46 4.72 13.12 5.34
CA GLN A 46 5.12 14.37 5.96
C GLN A 46 5.04 15.48 4.92
N THR A 47 4.46 16.61 5.31
CA THR A 47 4.20 17.76 4.44
C THR A 47 4.59 19.06 5.13
N ALA A 48 4.85 20.11 4.34
CA ALA A 48 5.21 21.43 4.87
C ALA A 48 4.03 22.15 5.55
N THR A 49 2.79 21.83 5.17
CA THR A 49 1.57 22.45 5.72
C THR A 49 0.49 21.41 5.97
N THR A 50 -0.61 21.77 6.63
CA THR A 50 -1.76 20.88 6.86
C THR A 50 -2.64 20.66 5.62
N ALA A 51 -2.31 21.27 4.48
CA ALA A 51 -3.08 21.12 3.25
C ALA A 51 -2.78 19.78 2.57
N VAL A 52 -3.82 19.06 2.13
CA VAL A 52 -3.65 17.80 1.37
C VAL A 52 -2.96 17.98 0.00
N THR A 53 -2.91 19.23 -0.48
CA THR A 53 -2.21 19.64 -1.70
C THR A 53 -0.78 20.11 -1.45
N SER A 54 -0.33 20.11 -0.20
CA SER A 54 1.06 20.43 0.13
C SER A 54 1.99 19.35 -0.40
N ASP A 55 3.18 19.78 -0.81
CA ASP A 55 4.23 18.86 -1.23
C ASP A 55 4.62 17.93 -0.07
N VAL A 56 4.79 16.65 -0.42
CA VAL A 56 5.34 15.63 0.46
C VAL A 56 6.85 15.83 0.55
N ILE A 57 7.35 15.92 1.77
CA ILE A 57 8.77 16.13 2.10
C ILE A 57 9.38 14.93 2.85
N GLY A 58 8.56 13.95 3.19
CA GLY A 58 8.95 12.70 3.81
C GLY A 58 7.89 11.63 3.61
N MET A 59 8.32 10.39 3.38
CA MET A 59 7.43 9.25 3.16
C MET A 59 7.93 8.03 3.93
N LEU A 60 7.01 7.27 4.50
CA LEU A 60 7.25 5.90 4.96
C LEU A 60 6.04 5.05 4.64
N GLN A 61 6.27 3.84 4.14
CA GLN A 61 5.23 2.89 3.80
C GLN A 61 5.40 1.60 4.58
N VAL A 62 4.28 1.07 5.06
CA VAL A 62 4.19 -0.29 5.62
C VAL A 62 3.28 -1.10 4.71
N ALA A 63 3.82 -2.15 4.09
CA ALA A 63 3.07 -3.04 3.20
C ALA A 63 3.53 -4.48 3.42
N GLY A 64 2.59 -5.44 3.43
CA GLY A 64 2.92 -6.86 3.64
C GLY A 64 3.50 -7.21 5.01
N GLY A 65 3.64 -6.24 5.93
CA GLY A 65 4.34 -6.41 7.21
C GLY A 65 5.79 -5.89 7.18
N GLU A 66 6.23 -5.30 6.08
CA GLU A 66 7.56 -4.71 5.92
C GLU A 66 7.47 -3.18 5.87
N VAL A 67 8.53 -2.53 6.36
CA VAL A 67 8.68 -1.07 6.36
C VAL A 67 9.62 -0.66 5.23
N SER A 68 9.25 0.37 4.49
CA SER A 68 10.06 0.98 3.44
C SER A 68 9.98 2.50 3.51
N ASP A 69 11.12 3.17 3.47
CA ASP A 69 11.20 4.64 3.34
C ASP A 69 10.88 5.12 1.91
N GLY A 70 10.56 4.20 1.01
CA GLY A 70 10.39 4.46 -0.42
C GLY A 70 11.70 4.69 -1.16
N PRO A 71 11.63 5.19 -2.40
CA PRO A 71 12.81 5.59 -3.16
C PRO A 71 13.63 6.67 -2.44
N PHE A 72 14.95 6.64 -2.61
CA PHE A 72 15.84 7.64 -2.00
C PHE A 72 15.62 9.05 -2.55
N ASP A 73 15.34 9.16 -3.86
CA ASP A 73 15.04 10.44 -4.50
C ASP A 73 13.53 10.77 -4.34
N PRO A 74 13.17 11.92 -3.73
CA PRO A 74 11.78 12.38 -3.66
C PRO A 74 11.10 12.52 -5.04
N ALA A 75 11.88 12.74 -6.11
CA ALA A 75 11.37 12.77 -7.48
C ALA A 75 10.80 11.41 -7.93
N ASP A 76 11.25 10.31 -7.32
CA ASP A 76 10.78 8.96 -7.63
C ASP A 76 9.62 8.50 -6.74
N TRP A 77 9.22 9.29 -5.73
CA TRP A 77 8.11 8.92 -4.86
C TRP A 77 6.78 8.81 -5.63
N PRO A 78 5.95 7.81 -5.31
CA PRO A 78 4.69 7.55 -6.01
C PRO A 78 3.62 8.63 -5.82
N TYR A 79 3.73 9.42 -4.74
CA TYR A 79 2.77 10.48 -4.39
C TYR A 79 3.53 11.77 -4.12
N LYS A 80 3.16 12.86 -4.80
CA LYS A 80 3.75 14.19 -4.60
C LYS A 80 2.96 15.00 -3.58
N THR A 81 1.67 14.70 -3.46
CA THR A 81 0.76 15.26 -2.47
C THR A 81 -0.03 14.17 -1.76
N VAL A 82 -0.64 14.50 -0.62
CA VAL A 82 -1.58 13.58 0.05
C VAL A 82 -2.81 13.33 -0.83
N LEU A 83 -3.21 14.32 -1.62
CA LEU A 83 -4.30 14.20 -2.58
C LEU A 83 -4.02 13.09 -3.62
N ASP A 84 -2.78 12.94 -4.08
CA ASP A 84 -2.41 11.86 -5.01
C ASP A 84 -2.65 10.48 -4.39
N ALA A 85 -2.26 10.31 -3.12
CA ALA A 85 -2.50 9.07 -2.39
C ALA A 85 -4.00 8.80 -2.20
N ILE A 86 -4.78 9.83 -1.84
CA ILE A 86 -6.25 9.70 -1.74
C ILE A 86 -6.85 9.25 -3.08
N ASN A 87 -6.41 9.83 -4.20
CA ASN A 87 -6.88 9.45 -5.54
C ASN A 87 -6.49 8.01 -5.91
N ALA A 88 -5.38 7.48 -5.37
CA ALA A 88 -4.97 6.09 -5.51
C ALA A 88 -5.70 5.11 -4.57
N GLY A 89 -6.70 5.58 -3.84
CA GLY A 89 -7.56 4.77 -2.97
C GLY A 89 -7.07 4.62 -1.53
N TRP A 90 -6.07 5.41 -1.11
CA TRP A 90 -5.71 5.52 0.29
C TRP A 90 -6.76 6.31 1.07
N ARG A 91 -6.98 5.93 2.33
CA ARG A 91 -7.94 6.59 3.23
C ARG A 91 -7.19 7.25 4.37
N VAL A 92 -7.42 8.53 4.61
CA VAL A 92 -6.80 9.24 5.74
C VAL A 92 -7.40 8.70 7.05
N ILE A 93 -6.54 8.15 7.92
CA ILE A 93 -6.92 7.69 9.27
C ILE A 93 -6.46 8.64 10.37
N ARG A 94 -5.52 9.54 10.05
CA ARG A 94 -5.10 10.64 10.92
C ARG A 94 -4.88 11.91 10.11
N PHE A 95 -5.69 12.92 10.40
CA PHE A 95 -5.51 14.29 9.91
C PHE A 95 -4.28 14.93 10.55
N PRO A 96 -3.65 15.92 9.87
CA PRO A 96 -2.28 16.30 10.15
C PRO A 96 -2.13 16.82 11.58
N ALA A 97 -1.24 16.18 12.32
CA ALA A 97 -0.73 16.73 13.56
C ALA A 97 0.56 17.49 13.26
N GLN A 98 0.69 18.70 13.80
CA GLN A 98 1.94 19.43 13.76
C GLN A 98 2.95 18.71 14.67
N LEU A 99 4.01 18.20 14.07
CA LEU A 99 5.16 17.63 14.76
C LEU A 99 6.24 18.71 14.84
N LEU A 100 6.60 19.07 16.07
CA LEU A 100 7.81 19.83 16.32
C LEU A 100 8.98 18.89 16.06
N SER A 101 9.79 19.18 15.03
CA SER A 101 11.03 18.47 14.80
C SER A 101 11.97 18.69 16.01
N SER A 102 12.16 17.67 16.85
CA SER A 102 13.03 17.72 18.03
C SER A 102 14.53 17.75 17.69
N HIS A 103 14.89 17.57 16.42
CA HIS A 103 16.27 17.34 15.99
C HIS A 103 16.78 18.31 14.91
N SER A 104 16.05 19.38 14.58
CA SER A 104 16.56 20.44 13.71
C SER A 104 16.72 21.76 14.48
N PRO A 105 17.87 22.46 14.34
CA PRO A 105 18.04 23.81 14.91
C PRO A 105 17.00 24.80 14.37
N ASP A 106 16.42 24.50 13.21
CA ASP A 106 15.49 25.37 12.49
C ASP A 106 14.01 25.18 12.86
N ARG A 107 13.68 24.28 13.80
CA ARG A 107 12.29 24.02 14.26
C ARG A 107 11.29 23.91 13.10
N HIS A 108 11.63 23.19 12.04
CA HIS A 108 10.69 22.98 10.95
C HIS A 108 9.48 22.20 11.49
N VAL A 109 8.33 22.86 11.49
CA VAL A 109 7.05 22.23 11.81
C VAL A 109 6.70 21.37 10.60
N THR A 110 6.62 20.07 10.79
CA THR A 110 6.14 19.15 9.75
C THR A 110 4.75 18.67 10.10
N CYS A 111 3.93 18.47 9.09
CA CYS A 111 2.57 17.95 9.24
C CYS A 111 2.54 16.50 8.77
N GLU A 112 2.15 15.57 9.63
CA GLU A 112 2.10 14.15 9.29
C GLU A 112 0.66 13.67 9.07
N PHE A 113 0.41 13.14 7.88
CA PHE A 113 -0.79 12.37 7.56
C PHE A 113 -0.48 10.89 7.69
N ILE A 114 -1.41 10.14 8.29
CA ILE A 114 -1.37 8.67 8.27
C ILE A 114 -2.57 8.21 7.44
N LEU A 115 -2.30 7.43 6.42
CA LEU A 115 -3.29 6.84 5.54
C LEU A 115 -3.24 5.31 5.63
N GLU A 116 -4.37 4.69 5.33
CA GLU A 116 -4.48 3.24 5.24
C GLU A 116 -5.00 2.80 3.87
N LYS A 117 -4.65 1.58 3.50
CA LYS A 117 -5.26 0.85 2.39
C LYS A 117 -5.39 -0.62 2.79
N TRP A 118 -6.50 -1.25 2.40
CA TRP A 118 -6.73 -2.67 2.67
C TRP A 118 -6.49 -3.46 1.39
N GLU A 119 -5.45 -4.29 1.41
CA GLU A 119 -5.03 -5.16 0.31
C GLU A 119 -5.04 -6.62 0.76
#